data_AF-A0A0K9UPZ6-F1
#
_entry.id   AF-A0A0K9UPZ6-F1
#
_cell.length_a   1.000
_cell.length_b   1.000
_cell.length_c   1.000
_cell.angle_alpha   90.00
_cell.angle_beta   90.00
_cell.angle_gamma   90.00
#
_symmetry.space_group_name_H-M   'P 1'
#
loop_
_entity.id
_entity.type
_entity.pdbx_description
1 polymer ?
#
loop_
_entity_poly.entity_id
_entity_poly.type
_entity_poly.pdbx_seq_one_letter_code
_entity_poly.pdbx_strand_id
1 'polypeptide(L)'
;MNNSETSLLKFFAFEDALMLEHVEGAIEIAEQQYNDALAAKMSGRQAFVRDGELIIFSGVMVTAWNKLTGQPEEFDEFDVIPEDYTLIEPVGDVVWGEAKWVERIKSPQELAQIEHHWVLSELANVQIELMYHWTDDQRATSTLDAWKLYARQLRDYTTTNEQGTPSIRGESRPVKPI
;
A
#
# COMPACT_ATOMS: atom_id res chain seq x y z
N MET A 1 -19.47 30.29 -59.58
CA MET A 1 -19.93 30.05 -58.19
C MET A 1 -19.63 28.60 -57.89
N ASN A 2 -18.73 28.35 -56.93
CA ASN A 2 -18.61 27.09 -56.20
C ASN A 2 -17.62 27.37 -55.07
N ASN A 3 -18.13 27.99 -54.00
CA ASN A 3 -17.47 27.89 -52.71
C ASN A 3 -17.86 26.51 -52.19
N SER A 4 -17.00 25.52 -52.44
CA SER A 4 -17.04 24.28 -51.67
C SER A 4 -16.50 24.61 -50.28
N GLU A 5 -17.38 25.09 -49.42
CA GLU A 5 -17.18 25.01 -47.99
C GLU A 5 -17.10 23.52 -47.67
N THR A 6 -15.87 22.99 -47.56
CA THR A 6 -15.64 21.77 -46.79
C THR A 6 -16.05 22.11 -45.36
N SER A 7 -17.33 21.90 -45.06
CA SER A 7 -17.80 21.78 -43.69
C SER A 7 -16.95 20.70 -43.07
N LEU A 8 -16.01 21.08 -42.22
CA LEU A 8 -15.27 20.14 -41.37
C LEU A 8 -16.32 19.25 -40.72
N LEU A 9 -16.23 17.93 -40.94
CA LEU A 9 -17.13 16.99 -40.31
C LEU A 9 -17.03 17.20 -38.80
N LYS A 10 -18.17 17.48 -38.16
CA LYS A 10 -18.22 17.59 -36.70
C LYS A 10 -18.60 16.25 -36.12
N PHE A 11 -17.99 15.92 -34.99
CA PHE A 11 -18.24 14.68 -34.28
C PHE A 11 -18.82 15.00 -32.91
N PHE A 12 -19.78 14.19 -32.49
CA PHE A 12 -20.50 14.39 -31.25
C PHE A 12 -20.57 13.10 -30.44
N ALA A 13 -20.62 13.23 -29.12
CA ALA A 13 -20.94 12.14 -28.21
C ALA A 13 -22.12 12.53 -27.30
N PHE A 14 -23.03 11.59 -27.07
CA PHE A 14 -24.18 11.77 -26.19
C PHE A 14 -24.51 10.46 -25.50
N GLU A 15 -24.59 10.47 -24.17
CA GLU A 15 -24.72 9.24 -23.37
C GLU A 15 -23.68 8.21 -23.81
N ASP A 16 -24.08 7.07 -24.37
CA ASP A 16 -23.17 6.05 -24.92
C ASP A 16 -23.08 6.07 -26.46
N ALA A 17 -23.67 7.03 -27.15
CA ALA A 17 -23.69 7.13 -28.61
C ALA A 17 -22.58 8.03 -29.17
N LEU A 18 -22.02 7.62 -30.32
CA LEU A 18 -21.13 8.42 -31.17
C LEU A 18 -21.90 8.85 -32.42
N MET A 19 -21.86 10.14 -32.75
CA MET A 19 -22.78 10.75 -33.71
C MET A 19 -22.10 11.79 -34.62
N LEU A 20 -22.66 12.00 -35.81
CA LEU A 20 -22.24 13.05 -36.76
C LEU A 20 -23.20 14.25 -36.80
N GLU A 21 -24.38 14.10 -36.21
CA GLU A 21 -25.39 15.16 -36.09
C GLU A 21 -25.45 15.62 -34.64
N HIS A 22 -25.58 16.94 -34.43
CA HIS A 22 -25.74 17.50 -33.09
C HIS A 22 -27.14 17.24 -32.55
N VAL A 23 -27.23 16.74 -31.33
CA VAL A 23 -28.47 16.66 -30.54
C VAL A 23 -28.31 17.45 -29.25
N GLU A 24 -29.43 17.96 -28.72
CA GLU A 24 -29.43 18.74 -27.49
C GLU A 24 -28.83 17.92 -26.33
N GLY A 25 -27.79 18.45 -25.69
CA GLY A 25 -27.04 17.77 -24.63
C GLY A 25 -25.82 16.97 -25.09
N ALA A 26 -25.58 16.83 -26.40
CA ALA A 26 -24.36 16.22 -26.92
C ALA A 26 -23.15 17.15 -26.74
N ILE A 27 -21.98 16.54 -26.55
CA ILE A 27 -20.70 17.26 -26.55
C ILE A 27 -20.04 17.14 -27.92
N GLU A 28 -19.45 18.24 -28.41
CA GLU A 28 -18.59 18.21 -29.60
C GLU A 28 -17.23 17.62 -29.21
N ILE A 29 -16.77 16.63 -29.97
CA ILE A 29 -15.51 15.93 -29.72
C ILE A 29 -14.61 16.01 -30.95
N ALA A 30 -13.30 15.84 -30.76
CA ALA A 30 -12.37 15.78 -31.87
C ALA A 30 -12.54 14.47 -32.67
N GLU A 31 -12.19 14.50 -33.96
CA GLU A 31 -12.18 13.32 -34.83
C GLU A 31 -11.37 12.16 -34.23
N GLN A 32 -10.23 12.47 -33.60
CA GLN A 32 -9.40 11.47 -32.92
C GLN A 32 -10.16 10.79 -31.78
N GLN A 33 -10.85 11.56 -30.92
CA GLN A 33 -11.65 11.02 -29.82
C GLN A 33 -12.80 10.14 -30.34
N TYR A 34 -13.44 10.54 -31.43
CA TYR A 34 -14.48 9.75 -32.08
C TYR A 34 -13.93 8.40 -32.57
N ASN A 35 -12.78 8.42 -33.27
CA ASN A 35 -12.16 7.20 -33.80
C ASN A 35 -11.67 6.28 -32.68
N ASP A 36 -11.09 6.83 -31.60
CA ASP A 36 -10.63 6.06 -30.45
C ASP A 36 -11.80 5.40 -29.72
N ALA A 37 -12.90 6.12 -29.51
CA ALA A 37 -14.11 5.58 -28.89
C ALA A 37 -14.80 4.53 -29.77
N LEU A 38 -14.80 4.73 -31.09
CA LEU A 38 -15.33 3.74 -32.03
C LEU A 38 -14.49 2.46 -32.01
N ALA A 39 -13.17 2.58 -32.04
CA ALA A 39 -12.26 1.45 -31.90
C ALA A 39 -12.43 0.72 -30.56
N ALA A 40 -12.65 1.46 -29.47
CA ALA A 40 -12.97 0.90 -28.17
C ALA A 40 -14.26 0.08 -28.20
N LYS A 41 -15.36 0.64 -28.73
CA LYS A 41 -16.63 -0.09 -28.89
C LYS A 41 -16.48 -1.34 -29.75
N MET A 42 -15.72 -1.26 -30.85
CA MET A 42 -15.43 -2.43 -31.71
C MET A 42 -14.61 -3.52 -31.01
N SER A 43 -13.80 -3.16 -30.01
CA SER A 43 -13.05 -4.12 -29.17
C SER A 43 -13.84 -4.61 -27.95
N GLY A 44 -15.14 -4.28 -27.85
CA GLY A 44 -16.01 -4.71 -26.76
C GLY A 44 -15.93 -3.84 -25.50
N ARG A 45 -15.20 -2.73 -25.55
CA ARG A 45 -15.10 -1.73 -24.47
C ARG A 45 -16.27 -0.75 -24.52
N GLN A 46 -16.50 -0.03 -23.42
CA GLN A 46 -17.52 0.99 -23.34
C GLN A 46 -16.94 2.37 -23.66
N ALA A 47 -17.74 3.22 -24.30
CA ALA A 47 -17.41 4.63 -24.44
C ALA A 47 -18.70 5.43 -24.24
N PHE A 48 -18.65 6.42 -23.34
CA PHE A 48 -19.81 7.19 -22.90
C PHE A 48 -19.40 8.57 -22.38
N VAL A 49 -20.34 9.50 -22.32
CA VAL A 49 -20.15 10.85 -21.78
C VAL A 49 -20.46 10.85 -20.28
N ARG A 50 -19.52 11.34 -19.46
CA ARG A 50 -19.71 11.59 -18.03
C ARG A 50 -19.14 12.96 -17.69
N ASP A 51 -19.88 13.75 -16.94
CA ASP A 51 -19.47 15.11 -16.51
C ASP A 51 -19.03 16.04 -17.66
N GLY A 52 -19.59 15.84 -18.86
CA GLY A 52 -19.27 16.63 -20.05
C GLY A 52 -18.03 16.17 -20.82
N GLU A 53 -17.45 15.02 -20.46
CA GLU A 53 -16.27 14.45 -21.11
C GLU A 53 -16.55 13.06 -21.68
N LEU A 54 -15.94 12.74 -22.83
CA LEU A 54 -15.99 11.39 -23.40
C LEU A 54 -15.02 10.48 -22.65
N ILE A 55 -15.55 9.47 -21.98
CA ILE A 55 -14.82 8.44 -21.27
C ILE A 55 -14.79 7.16 -22.12
N ILE A 56 -13.62 6.56 -22.26
CA ILE A 56 -13.44 5.22 -22.83
C ILE A 56 -13.09 4.29 -21.67
N PHE A 57 -13.99 3.38 -21.34
CA PHE A 57 -13.89 2.48 -20.20
C PHE A 57 -13.70 1.05 -20.69
N SER A 58 -12.63 0.40 -20.26
CA SER A 58 -12.37 -0.99 -20.62
C SER A 58 -13.16 -1.99 -19.80
N GLY A 59 -13.57 -1.62 -18.59
CA GLY A 59 -14.18 -2.55 -17.63
C GLY A 59 -13.17 -3.44 -16.93
N VAL A 60 -11.87 -3.29 -17.22
CA VAL A 60 -10.78 -3.93 -16.50
C VAL A 60 -10.17 -2.88 -15.57
N MET A 61 -10.22 -3.16 -14.28
CA MET A 61 -9.62 -2.29 -13.27
C MET A 61 -8.20 -2.78 -12.96
N VAL A 62 -7.29 -1.84 -12.77
CA VAL A 62 -5.94 -2.07 -12.28
C VAL A 62 -5.77 -1.39 -10.93
N THR A 63 -5.19 -2.11 -9.98
CA THR A 63 -4.79 -1.54 -8.70
C THR A 63 -3.48 -0.78 -8.87
N ALA A 64 -3.46 0.49 -8.48
CA ALA A 64 -2.25 1.28 -8.32
C ALA A 64 -2.10 1.69 -6.85
N TRP A 65 -0.86 1.89 -6.41
CA TRP A 65 -0.53 2.21 -5.02
C TRP A 65 0.01 3.62 -4.90
N ASN A 66 -0.55 4.37 -3.96
CA ASN A 66 -0.13 5.73 -3.66
C ASN A 66 1.32 5.73 -3.12
N LYS A 67 2.23 6.44 -3.78
CA LYS A 67 3.68 6.46 -3.46
C LYS A 67 3.98 6.98 -2.05
N LEU A 68 3.11 7.82 -1.49
CA LEU A 68 3.30 8.40 -0.16
C LEU A 68 2.83 7.46 0.96
N THR A 69 1.69 6.79 0.76
CA THR A 69 0.99 6.06 1.83
C THR A 69 0.99 4.55 1.65
N GLY A 70 1.27 4.05 0.44
CA GLY A 70 1.13 2.65 0.07
C GLY A 70 -0.31 2.16 -0.06
N GLN A 71 -1.30 3.04 0.11
CA GLN A 71 -2.71 2.66 -0.01
C GLN A 71 -3.08 2.38 -1.48
N PRO A 72 -3.85 1.30 -1.73
CA PRO A 72 -4.30 0.96 -3.07
C PRO A 72 -5.47 1.83 -3.52
N GLU A 73 -5.57 2.06 -4.83
CA GLU A 73 -6.71 2.65 -5.51
C GLU A 73 -6.89 2.02 -6.89
N GLU A 74 -8.13 1.95 -7.36
CA GLU A 74 -8.50 1.28 -8.61
C GLU A 74 -8.64 2.31 -9.74
N PHE A 75 -8.03 2.02 -10.88
CA PHE A 75 -8.09 2.81 -12.11
C PHE A 75 -8.53 1.93 -13.27
N ASP A 76 -9.16 2.48 -14.31
CA ASP A 76 -9.34 1.70 -15.54
C ASP A 76 -7.96 1.40 -16.15
N GLU A 77 -7.78 0.21 -16.72
CA GLU A 77 -6.54 -0.24 -17.38
C GLU A 77 -5.96 0.78 -18.38
N PHE A 78 -6.83 1.54 -19.05
CA PHE A 78 -6.42 2.50 -20.08
C PHE A 78 -6.41 3.95 -19.59
N ASP A 79 -6.80 4.19 -18.34
CA ASP A 79 -6.70 5.51 -17.75
C ASP A 79 -5.23 5.88 -17.49
N VAL A 80 -4.96 7.18 -17.53
CA VAL A 80 -3.65 7.70 -17.14
C VAL A 80 -3.52 7.57 -15.62
N ILE A 81 -2.68 6.65 -15.17
CA ILE A 81 -2.34 6.52 -13.75
C ILE A 81 -1.65 7.82 -13.29
N PRO A 82 -2.16 8.50 -12.23
CA PRO A 82 -1.56 9.73 -11.75
C PRO A 82 -0.11 9.54 -11.32
N GLU A 83 0.71 10.58 -11.44
CA GLU A 83 2.14 10.51 -11.13
C GLU A 83 2.39 10.12 -9.67
N ASP A 84 1.49 10.43 -8.74
CA ASP A 84 1.62 10.06 -7.33
C ASP A 84 1.35 8.56 -7.05
N TYR A 85 1.03 7.78 -8.07
CA TYR A 85 0.74 6.36 -7.98
C TYR A 85 1.75 5.52 -8.77
N THR A 86 1.85 4.25 -8.40
CA THR A 86 2.66 3.25 -9.10
C THR A 86 1.87 1.96 -9.27
N LEU A 87 2.19 1.17 -10.30
CA LEU A 87 1.65 -0.19 -10.47
C LEU A 87 2.51 -1.26 -9.77
N ILE A 88 3.44 -0.83 -8.92
CA ILE A 88 4.27 -1.74 -8.12
C ILE A 88 3.64 -1.85 -6.73
N GLU A 89 3.32 -3.07 -6.28
CA GLU A 89 2.77 -3.31 -4.94
C GLU A 89 3.83 -3.07 -3.84
N PRO A 90 3.49 -2.36 -2.74
CA PRO A 90 4.35 -2.26 -1.56
C PRO A 90 4.36 -3.58 -0.79
N VAL A 91 5.52 -4.22 -0.69
CA VAL A 91 5.70 -5.46 0.06
C VAL A 91 6.48 -5.19 1.34
N GLY A 92 5.82 -5.33 2.50
CA GLY A 92 6.41 -5.13 3.82
C GLY A 92 6.35 -3.67 4.29
N ASP A 93 7.26 -3.31 5.21
CA ASP A 93 7.37 -1.95 5.76
C ASP A 93 8.30 -1.11 4.87
N VAL A 94 7.71 -0.46 3.86
CA VAL A 94 8.44 0.21 2.78
C VAL A 94 7.98 1.65 2.58
N VAL A 95 8.85 2.45 1.97
CA VAL A 95 8.56 3.80 1.48
C VAL A 95 8.96 3.92 0.01
N TRP A 96 8.32 4.82 -0.74
CA TRP A 96 8.67 5.03 -2.14
C TRP A 96 9.99 5.82 -2.23
N GLY A 97 11.00 5.22 -2.86
CA GLY A 97 12.27 5.85 -3.19
C GLY A 97 12.26 6.44 -4.61
N GLU A 98 13.43 6.54 -5.25
CA GLU A 98 13.57 7.16 -6.57
C GLU A 98 12.64 6.55 -7.64
N ALA A 99 12.48 5.22 -7.66
CA ALA A 99 11.63 4.53 -8.64
C ALA A 99 11.08 3.18 -8.15
N LYS A 100 11.20 2.88 -6.86
CA LYS A 100 10.79 1.60 -6.28
C LYS A 100 10.51 1.74 -4.79
N TRP A 101 9.76 0.78 -4.26
CA TRP A 101 9.66 0.57 -2.83
C TRP A 101 11.03 0.19 -2.25
N VAL A 102 11.41 0.86 -1.18
CA VAL A 102 12.62 0.57 -0.40
C VAL A 102 12.24 0.34 1.05
N GLU A 103 12.96 -0.55 1.72
CA GLU A 103 12.72 -0.84 3.14
C GLU A 103 12.83 0.44 3.96
N ARG A 104 11.81 0.68 4.80
CA ARG A 104 11.78 1.88 5.62
C ARG A 104 12.83 1.77 6.73
N ILE A 105 13.73 2.75 6.77
CA ILE A 105 14.69 2.88 7.87
C ILE A 105 13.91 3.34 9.11
N LYS A 106 13.80 2.44 10.09
CA LYS A 106 13.16 2.73 11.38
C LYS A 106 14.04 3.69 12.18
N SER A 107 13.40 4.62 12.88
CA SER A 107 14.13 5.52 13.78
C SER A 107 14.72 4.74 14.96
N PRO A 108 15.81 5.22 15.61
CA PRO A 108 16.33 4.59 16.82
C PRO A 108 15.28 4.46 17.93
N GLN A 109 14.37 5.43 18.03
CA GLN A 109 13.29 5.40 19.01
C GLN A 109 12.25 4.33 18.72
N GLU A 110 11.89 4.14 17.45
CA GLU A 110 10.96 3.10 17.01
C GLU A 110 11.57 1.71 17.22
N LEU A 111 12.84 1.52 16.85
CA LEU A 111 13.56 0.28 17.12
C LEU A 111 13.58 -0.03 18.62
N ALA A 112 13.89 0.96 19.47
CA ALA A 112 13.86 0.77 20.91
C ALA A 112 12.47 0.39 21.44
N GLN A 113 11.39 0.93 20.86
CA GLN A 113 10.03 0.52 21.20
C GLN A 113 9.78 -0.93 20.81
N ILE A 114 10.12 -1.34 19.59
CA ILE A 114 9.96 -2.73 19.11
C ILE A 114 10.73 -3.70 20.00
N GLU A 115 12.00 -3.41 20.29
CA GLU A 115 12.85 -4.24 21.16
C GLU A 115 12.31 -4.31 22.59
N HIS A 116 11.83 -3.19 23.14
CA HIS A 116 11.26 -3.19 24.50
C HIS A 116 9.98 -4.02 24.59
N HIS A 117 9.08 -3.92 23.59
CA HIS A 117 7.89 -4.78 23.53
C HIS A 117 8.26 -6.26 23.43
N TRP A 118 9.27 -6.59 22.62
CA TRP A 118 9.79 -7.96 22.56
C TRP A 118 10.33 -8.44 23.92
N VAL A 119 11.11 -7.61 24.63
CA VAL A 119 11.61 -7.91 25.98
C VAL A 119 10.47 -8.19 26.96
N LEU A 120 9.41 -7.39 26.93
CA LEU A 120 8.25 -7.60 27.81
C LEU A 120 7.54 -8.92 27.52
N SER A 121 7.39 -9.27 26.24
CA SER A 121 6.84 -10.57 25.82
C SER A 121 7.72 -11.73 26.31
N GLU A 122 9.04 -11.62 26.16
CA GLU A 122 9.95 -12.67 26.65
C GLU A 122 9.95 -12.77 28.17
N LEU A 123 9.89 -11.66 28.90
CA LEU A 123 9.77 -11.68 30.36
C LEU A 123 8.46 -12.36 30.83
N ALA A 124 7.37 -12.21 30.09
CA ALA A 124 6.14 -12.95 30.36
C ALA A 124 6.33 -14.47 30.14
N ASN A 125 7.03 -14.86 29.08
CA ASN A 125 7.40 -16.28 28.85
C ASN A 125 8.28 -16.83 29.98
N VAL A 126 9.28 -16.05 30.43
CA VAL A 126 10.14 -16.43 31.56
C VAL A 126 9.34 -16.66 32.83
N GLN A 127 8.31 -15.85 33.12
CA GLN A 127 7.47 -16.05 34.31
C GLN A 127 6.81 -17.43 34.30
N ILE A 128 6.31 -17.89 33.16
CA ILE A 128 5.70 -19.21 33.02
C ILE A 128 6.73 -20.31 33.32
N GLU A 129 7.93 -20.22 32.74
CA GLU A 129 9.01 -21.20 32.97
C GLU A 129 9.46 -21.24 34.43
N LEU A 130 9.56 -20.08 35.08
CA LEU A 130 9.85 -20.01 36.52
C LEU A 130 8.74 -20.64 37.36
N MET A 131 7.47 -20.54 36.96
CA MET A 131 6.35 -21.20 37.63
C MET A 131 6.44 -22.72 37.53
N TYR A 132 6.84 -23.28 36.39
CA TYR A 132 7.04 -24.74 36.27
C TYR A 132 8.08 -25.27 37.26
N HIS A 133 9.15 -24.51 37.49
CA HIS A 133 10.15 -24.86 38.51
C HIS A 133 9.62 -24.77 39.95
N TRP A 134 8.61 -23.95 40.23
CA TRP A 134 8.00 -23.89 41.58
C TRP A 134 7.16 -25.11 41.91
N THR A 135 6.62 -25.79 40.90
CA THR A 135 5.77 -26.97 41.05
C THR A 135 6.48 -28.26 40.63
N ASP A 136 7.79 -28.21 40.40
CA ASP A 136 8.60 -29.33 39.87
C ASP A 136 7.98 -29.97 38.61
N ASP A 137 7.41 -29.14 37.73
CA ASP A 137 6.70 -29.58 36.53
C ASP A 137 7.69 -29.99 35.42
N GLN A 138 7.47 -31.17 34.83
CA GLN A 138 8.33 -31.73 33.77
C GLN A 138 8.29 -30.93 32.47
N ARG A 139 7.35 -30.00 32.32
CA ARG A 139 7.27 -29.10 31.16
C ARG A 139 8.34 -28.01 31.15
N ALA A 140 9.05 -27.80 32.26
CA ALA A 140 10.16 -26.87 32.31
C ALA A 140 11.20 -27.23 31.23
N THR A 141 11.50 -26.29 30.35
CA THR A 141 12.31 -26.60 29.16
C THR A 141 13.82 -26.47 29.40
N SER A 142 14.23 -25.80 30.48
CA SER A 142 15.65 -25.62 30.85
C SER A 142 15.84 -25.58 32.37
N THR A 143 17.01 -25.16 32.85
CA THR A 143 17.28 -25.06 34.30
C THR A 143 16.76 -23.76 34.91
N LEU A 144 16.42 -23.80 36.20
CA LEU A 144 15.97 -22.62 36.96
C LEU A 144 16.99 -21.47 36.90
N ASP A 145 18.28 -21.78 36.98
CA ASP A 145 19.32 -20.76 36.95
C ASP A 145 19.53 -20.17 35.55
N ALA A 146 19.35 -20.96 34.49
CA ALA A 146 19.38 -20.44 33.12
C ALA A 146 18.23 -19.45 32.87
N TRP A 147 17.02 -19.78 33.32
CA TRP A 147 15.87 -18.87 33.23
C TRP A 147 16.05 -17.59 34.05
N LYS A 148 16.60 -17.68 35.26
CA LYS A 148 16.94 -16.50 36.08
C LYS A 148 17.99 -15.61 35.42
N LEU A 149 19.02 -16.21 34.82
CA LEU A 149 20.05 -15.46 34.10
C LEU A 149 19.44 -14.74 32.90
N TYR A 150 18.65 -15.45 32.09
CA TYR A 150 17.98 -14.88 30.92
C TYR A 150 17.06 -13.71 31.31
N ALA A 151 16.30 -13.85 32.41
CA ALA A 151 15.46 -12.78 32.95
C ALA A 151 16.23 -11.51 33.32
N ARG A 152 17.48 -11.63 33.79
CA ARG A 152 18.34 -10.48 34.13
C ARG A 152 18.85 -9.83 32.85
N GLN A 153 19.38 -10.63 31.92
CA GLN A 153 19.86 -10.14 30.64
C GLN A 153 18.78 -9.39 29.86
N LEU A 154 17.53 -9.87 29.86
CA LEU A 154 16.38 -9.17 29.26
C LEU A 154 16.12 -7.79 29.90
N ARG A 155 16.16 -7.70 31.24
CA ARG A 155 15.97 -6.44 31.96
C ARG A 155 17.13 -5.47 31.79
N ASP A 156 18.34 -5.98 31.55
CA ASP A 156 19.52 -5.17 31.28
C ASP A 156 19.57 -4.72 29.82
N TYR A 157 18.92 -5.45 28.89
CA TYR A 157 18.95 -5.18 27.45
C TYR A 157 18.16 -3.92 27.05
N THR A 158 16.98 -3.69 27.64
CA THR A 158 16.19 -2.47 27.40
C THR A 158 15.79 -1.82 28.71
N THR A 159 15.56 -0.50 28.68
CA THR A 159 15.08 0.26 29.83
C THR A 159 14.04 1.28 29.39
N THR A 160 13.37 1.92 30.34
CA THR A 160 12.54 3.11 30.11
C THR A 160 13.03 4.28 30.95
N ASN A 161 12.90 5.49 30.45
CA ASN A 161 13.07 6.70 31.27
C ASN A 161 11.82 6.97 32.14
N GLU A 162 11.83 8.09 32.86
CA GLU A 162 10.72 8.50 33.75
C GLU A 162 9.38 8.71 33.02
N GLN A 163 9.42 9.02 31.73
CA GLN A 163 8.24 9.20 30.88
C GLN A 163 7.79 7.88 30.21
N GLY A 164 8.46 6.76 30.50
CA GLY A 164 8.17 5.48 29.87
C GLY A 164 8.75 5.30 28.46
N THR A 165 9.59 6.23 27.99
CA THR A 165 10.24 6.13 26.68
C THR A 165 11.34 5.07 26.71
N PRO A 166 11.28 4.04 25.86
CA PRO A 166 12.25 2.96 25.88
C PRO A 166 13.55 3.32 25.19
N SER A 167 14.64 2.68 25.64
CA SER A 167 15.96 2.69 24.99
C SER A 167 16.65 1.32 25.09
N ILE A 168 17.50 1.01 24.11
CA ILE A 168 18.32 -0.20 24.07
C ILE A 168 19.64 0.10 24.78
N ARG A 169 20.04 -0.74 25.73
CA ARG A 169 21.31 -0.64 26.47
C ARG A 169 22.32 -1.71 26.10
N GLY A 170 21.86 -2.90 25.73
CA GLY A 170 22.74 -4.01 25.37
C GLY A 170 23.09 -4.03 23.88
N GLU A 171 24.25 -4.60 23.55
CA GLU A 171 24.76 -4.67 22.17
C GLU A 171 24.05 -5.72 21.32
N SER A 172 23.47 -6.75 21.94
CA SER A 172 22.78 -7.84 21.25
C SER A 172 21.63 -8.39 22.08
N ARG A 173 20.64 -8.99 21.39
CA ARG A 173 19.50 -9.63 22.03
C ARG A 173 19.98 -10.80 22.92
N PRO A 174 19.51 -10.89 24.17
CA PRO A 174 19.73 -12.06 25.01
C PRO A 174 19.23 -13.35 24.33
N VAL A 175 19.97 -14.43 24.48
CA VAL A 175 19.64 -15.73 23.87
C VAL A 175 18.80 -16.55 24.85
N LYS A 176 17.62 -16.99 24.40
CA LYS A 176 16.72 -17.84 25.17
C LYS A 176 17.40 -19.17 25.51
N PRO A 177 17.30 -19.66 26.75
CA PRO A 177 17.84 -20.97 27.10
C PRO A 177 17.06 -22.09 26.38
N ILE A 178 17.79 -23.16 26.04
CA ILE A 178 17.28 -24.37 25.39
C ILE A 178 17.08 -25.46 26.44
#